data_AF-U7PQH6-F1
#
_entry.id   AF-U7PQH6-F1
#
_cell.length_a   1.000
_cell.length_b   1.000
_cell.length_c   1.000
_cell.angle_alpha   90.00
_cell.angle_beta   90.00
_cell.angle_gamma   90.00
#
_symmetry.space_group_name_H-M   'P 1'
#
loop_
_entity.id
_entity.type
_entity.pdbx_description
1 polymer ?
#
loop_
_entity_poly.entity_id
_entity_poly.type
_entity_poly.pdbx_seq_one_letter_code
_entity_poly.pdbx_strand_id
1 'polypeptide(L)'
;MPPRTNTRRVRSGSSQNLAGAGPRAHTGPYEKLINRMYEPLKLLHALDPVRGGHTASATLPSPITTQHIRRQFRDDLAFLCEHDKGGDACTALGIEEREDCLVYWVAANTNPQNKIVPFLADLMRRLVAVLKDVHAAVSSGNSSTALLETASKEITAYCTAYALSKIKKICALLRKAIDNCTTSLAGGTFSGQEKALAGWLQRVSQSTDALGAVGAGLDLCRLAYDKRKSAEMQTLKALAQMQQDQPHSAQSPLQCFSKAYHYIGRLANHIRVPARLVGSVMDVEDLLLNPFHIQALPVVDSAPYRPLPRPSGAGPATHRSLLESIAVRMCRSDDTELLAELTAGLQELEQKHQLTQRMQLDDKSFKAPRVHAEVQVLEHFHAQRLVWADNGDRYIGCSKAACYCCHLYFRHHPLRPVVPDCHNKVYLKWGPPLLVGGVAHPGFKEQQTLLNRFIEDVRKDAIEQIRERRGRRPFWQPDSATAITQTVAGDNVDDGDRDNDGDDEDVGGGLLNSRFEDGVLHESSNSGDGTISAVSEKTYMSVDVMIRSLVSLDLNSDR
;
A
#
# COMPACT_ATOMS: atom_id res chain seq x y z
N MET A 1 -54.94 -1.68 -28.91
CA MET A 1 -53.56 -1.27 -29.24
C MET A 1 -53.00 -0.52 -28.04
N PRO A 2 -51.91 -0.96 -27.40
CA PRO A 2 -51.52 -0.38 -26.12
C PRO A 2 -50.88 1.01 -26.32
N PRO A 3 -51.04 1.93 -25.35
CA PRO A 3 -50.73 3.34 -25.53
C PRO A 3 -49.22 3.57 -25.45
N ARG A 4 -48.72 4.37 -26.39
CA ARG A 4 -47.33 4.82 -26.47
C ARG A 4 -46.99 5.67 -25.24
N THR A 5 -46.09 5.15 -24.42
CA THR A 5 -45.44 5.87 -23.33
C THR A 5 -44.53 6.95 -23.90
N ASN A 6 -44.79 8.18 -23.48
CA ASN A 6 -44.10 9.39 -23.91
C ASN A 6 -42.77 9.49 -23.16
N THR A 7 -41.71 8.89 -23.72
CA THR A 7 -40.34 9.06 -23.22
C THR A 7 -39.84 10.44 -23.61
N ARG A 8 -39.95 11.36 -22.65
CA ARG A 8 -39.39 12.71 -22.70
C ARG A 8 -37.87 12.60 -22.76
N ARG A 9 -37.36 12.55 -23.99
CA ARG A 9 -35.93 12.60 -24.33
C ARG A 9 -35.38 13.93 -23.85
N VAL A 10 -34.63 13.90 -22.75
CA VAL A 10 -33.82 15.02 -22.27
C VAL A 10 -32.88 15.40 -23.41
N ARG A 11 -33.13 16.56 -24.03
CA ARG A 11 -32.23 17.16 -25.01
C ARG A 11 -30.92 17.46 -24.29
N SER A 12 -29.88 16.73 -24.67
CA SER A 12 -28.49 17.12 -24.45
C SER A 12 -28.29 18.50 -25.06
N GLY A 13 -28.15 19.51 -24.19
CA GLY A 13 -27.80 20.86 -24.55
C GLY A 13 -26.46 20.86 -25.27
N SER A 14 -26.49 21.41 -26.47
CA SER A 14 -25.35 21.78 -27.30
C SER A 14 -24.27 22.50 -26.49
N SER A 15 -23.05 21.94 -26.46
CA SER A 15 -21.82 22.65 -26.12
C SER A 15 -21.67 23.84 -27.07
N GLN A 16 -22.05 25.02 -26.60
CA GLN A 16 -21.65 26.27 -27.22
C GLN A 16 -20.21 26.58 -26.83
N ASN A 17 -19.40 26.79 -27.86
CA ASN A 17 -18.06 27.32 -27.83
C ASN A 17 -17.97 28.57 -26.93
N LEU A 18 -17.32 28.44 -25.78
CA LEU A 18 -16.79 29.56 -25.01
C LEU A 18 -15.29 29.69 -25.31
N ALA A 19 -14.99 30.11 -26.54
CA ALA A 19 -13.73 30.75 -26.88
C ALA A 19 -13.91 32.26 -26.66
N GLY A 20 -14.00 32.64 -25.39
CA GLY A 20 -13.94 34.03 -24.94
C GLY A 20 -12.92 34.08 -23.82
N ALA A 21 -11.87 34.88 -23.99
CA ALA A 21 -10.94 35.21 -22.92
C ALA A 21 -11.72 35.96 -21.82
N GLY A 22 -12.34 35.21 -20.92
CA GLY A 22 -13.00 35.74 -19.75
C GLY A 22 -11.97 36.35 -18.79
N PRO A 23 -12.40 37.31 -17.95
CA PRO A 23 -11.54 37.88 -16.91
C PRO A 23 -11.01 36.75 -16.03
N ARG A 24 -9.71 36.79 -15.67
CA ARG A 24 -9.04 35.80 -14.81
C ARG A 24 -10.02 35.32 -13.73
N ALA A 25 -10.53 34.09 -13.86
CA ALA A 25 -11.39 33.51 -12.85
C ALA A 25 -10.59 33.55 -11.54
N HIS A 26 -11.00 34.44 -10.64
CA HIS A 26 -10.22 34.74 -9.44
C HIS A 26 -10.29 33.49 -8.56
N THR A 27 -9.27 32.63 -8.65
CA THR A 27 -9.23 31.39 -7.89
C THR A 27 -9.26 31.73 -6.41
N GLY A 28 -10.26 31.18 -5.71
CA GLY A 28 -10.49 31.46 -4.30
C GLY A 28 -9.31 30.99 -3.44
N PRO A 29 -9.14 31.51 -2.21
CA PRO A 29 -8.05 31.11 -1.34
C PRO A 29 -7.97 29.59 -1.09
N TYR A 30 -9.12 28.90 -1.06
CA TYR A 30 -9.15 27.45 -0.92
C TYR A 30 -8.60 26.72 -2.15
N GLU A 31 -9.03 27.10 -3.35
CA GLU A 31 -8.51 26.52 -4.60
C GLU A 31 -7.01 26.80 -4.78
N LYS A 32 -6.54 27.98 -4.36
CA LYS A 32 -5.11 28.31 -4.32
C LYS A 32 -4.33 27.41 -3.37
N LEU A 33 -4.88 27.10 -2.19
CA LEU A 33 -4.26 26.17 -1.24
C LEU A 33 -4.12 24.77 -1.84
N ILE A 34 -5.19 24.24 -2.46
CA ILE A 34 -5.16 22.93 -3.12
C ILE A 34 -4.14 22.93 -4.28
N ASN A 35 -4.12 23.97 -5.11
CA ASN A 35 -3.12 24.09 -6.18
C ASN A 35 -1.67 24.12 -5.64
N ARG A 36 -1.43 24.86 -4.56
CA ARG A 36 -0.12 24.94 -3.90
C ARG A 36 0.34 23.59 -3.34
N MET A 37 -0.59 22.71 -2.99
CA MET A 37 -0.32 21.32 -2.59
C MET A 37 0.08 20.46 -3.77
N TYR A 38 -0.69 20.51 -4.87
CA TYR A 38 -0.43 19.64 -6.03
C TYR A 38 0.83 19.98 -6.82
N GLU A 39 1.25 21.23 -6.87
CA GLU A 39 2.44 21.61 -7.64
C GLU A 39 3.73 20.88 -7.21
N PRO A 40 4.18 20.99 -5.94
CA PRO A 40 5.36 20.26 -5.50
C PRO A 40 5.12 18.76 -5.49
N LEU A 41 3.88 18.29 -5.26
CA LEU A 41 3.55 16.86 -5.27
C LEU A 41 3.71 16.24 -6.65
N LYS A 42 3.30 16.94 -7.71
CA LYS A 42 3.48 16.52 -9.09
C LYS A 42 4.92 16.53 -9.52
N LEU A 43 5.68 17.54 -9.10
CA LEU A 43 7.11 17.57 -9.33
C LEU A 43 7.78 16.38 -8.64
N LEU A 44 7.43 16.13 -7.37
CA LEU A 44 7.94 15.00 -6.60
C LEU A 44 7.63 13.67 -7.30
N HIS A 45 6.40 13.47 -7.75
CA HIS A 45 5.98 12.27 -8.49
C HIS A 45 6.75 12.10 -9.81
N ALA A 46 6.95 13.19 -10.56
CA ALA A 46 7.67 13.13 -11.83
C ALA A 46 9.17 12.83 -11.66
N LEU A 47 9.76 13.31 -10.56
CA LEU A 47 11.12 12.98 -10.13
C LEU A 47 11.22 11.50 -9.77
N ASP A 48 10.41 11.08 -8.78
CA ASP A 48 10.25 9.70 -8.38
C ASP A 48 8.92 9.52 -7.64
N PRO A 49 8.02 8.64 -8.12
CA PRO A 49 6.74 8.44 -7.49
C PRO A 49 6.84 7.68 -6.16
N VAL A 50 8.03 7.24 -5.75
CA VAL A 50 8.30 6.62 -4.44
C VAL A 50 9.30 7.45 -3.65
N ARG A 51 9.18 7.45 -2.32
CA ARG A 51 10.03 8.22 -1.38
C ARG A 51 10.98 7.38 -0.52
N GLY A 52 11.09 6.09 -0.83
CA GLY A 52 11.99 5.13 -0.19
C GLY A 52 11.29 3.80 0.07
N GLY A 53 11.95 2.90 0.81
CA GLY A 53 11.37 1.64 1.27
C GLY A 53 10.13 1.81 2.14
N HIS A 54 9.53 0.70 2.54
CA HIS A 54 8.44 0.75 3.52
C HIS A 54 8.99 1.23 4.88
N THR A 55 8.42 2.28 5.45
CA THR A 55 8.98 2.95 6.65
C THR A 55 8.66 2.25 7.97
N ALA A 56 7.86 1.17 7.96
CA ALA A 56 7.61 0.37 9.15
C ALA A 56 7.09 -1.05 8.83
N SER A 57 7.95 -1.93 8.36
CA SER A 57 7.64 -3.36 8.31
C SER A 57 8.90 -4.17 8.60
N ALA A 58 9.52 -3.99 9.77
CA ALA A 58 10.78 -4.69 10.05
C ALA A 58 11.09 -5.07 11.51
N THR A 59 10.24 -4.76 12.51
CA THR A 59 10.53 -5.28 13.86
C THR A 59 9.26 -5.44 14.68
N LEU A 60 8.92 -6.68 15.00
CA LEU A 60 7.90 -6.95 16.01
C LEU A 60 8.44 -6.42 17.35
N PRO A 61 7.63 -5.67 18.11
CA PRO A 61 8.04 -5.25 19.44
C PRO A 61 8.36 -6.49 20.29
N SER A 62 9.43 -6.39 21.07
CA SER A 62 9.83 -7.44 22.02
C SER A 62 9.87 -6.85 23.43
N PRO A 63 9.04 -7.35 24.37
CA PRO A 63 8.01 -8.37 24.15
C PRO A 63 6.85 -7.85 23.28
N ILE A 64 6.15 -8.78 22.62
CA ILE A 64 4.90 -8.46 21.92
C ILE A 64 3.88 -8.04 22.97
N THR A 65 3.36 -6.82 22.84
CA THR A 65 2.38 -6.26 23.78
C THR A 65 0.96 -6.56 23.33
N THR A 66 0.02 -6.61 24.28
CA THR A 66 -1.42 -6.71 23.98
C THR A 66 -1.87 -5.60 23.03
N GLN A 67 -1.33 -4.39 23.15
CA GLN A 67 -1.64 -3.29 22.24
C GLN A 67 -1.23 -3.60 20.79
N HIS A 68 -0.06 -4.22 20.59
CA HIS A 68 0.38 -4.63 19.26
C HIS A 68 -0.59 -5.68 18.66
N ILE A 69 -1.03 -6.65 19.46
CA ILE A 69 -2.00 -7.67 19.01
C ILE A 69 -3.34 -7.01 18.63
N ARG A 70 -3.83 -6.06 19.43
CA ARG A 70 -5.07 -5.31 19.14
C ARG A 70 -4.96 -4.45 17.87
N ARG A 71 -3.81 -3.83 17.60
CA ARG A 71 -3.54 -3.12 16.34
C ARG A 71 -3.50 -4.07 15.16
N GLN A 72 -2.77 -5.19 15.29
CA GLN A 72 -2.71 -6.22 14.26
C GLN A 72 -4.09 -6.83 13.96
N PHE A 73 -4.94 -6.98 14.96
CA PHE A 73 -6.33 -7.39 14.80
C PHE A 73 -7.10 -6.42 13.90
N ARG A 74 -6.99 -5.10 14.14
CA ARG A 74 -7.61 -4.08 13.28
C ARG A 74 -7.09 -4.12 11.84
N ASP A 75 -5.78 -4.27 11.65
CA ASP A 75 -5.17 -4.42 10.31
C ASP A 75 -5.64 -5.69 9.59
N ASP A 76 -5.76 -6.78 10.33
CA ASP A 76 -6.21 -8.07 9.80
C ASP A 76 -7.67 -8.01 9.36
N LEU A 77 -8.54 -7.39 10.17
CA LEU A 77 -9.93 -7.12 9.78
C LEU A 77 -9.98 -6.23 8.53
N ALA A 78 -9.19 -5.16 8.48
CA ALA A 78 -9.12 -4.28 7.33
C ALA A 78 -8.64 -5.04 6.07
N PHE A 79 -7.59 -5.87 6.17
CA PHE A 79 -7.08 -6.71 5.08
C PHE A 79 -8.15 -7.67 4.53
N LEU A 80 -8.92 -8.31 5.42
CA LEU A 80 -9.96 -9.26 5.02
C LEU A 80 -11.17 -8.58 4.38
N CYS A 81 -11.45 -7.32 4.73
CA CYS A 81 -12.50 -6.53 4.09
C CYS A 81 -12.19 -6.14 2.64
N GLU A 82 -10.91 -6.07 2.26
CA GLU A 82 -10.45 -5.76 0.89
C GLU A 82 -10.73 -6.95 -0.04
N HIS A 83 -11.94 -6.97 -0.60
CA HIS A 83 -12.51 -8.07 -1.40
C HIS A 83 -12.04 -8.13 -2.85
N ASP A 84 -11.38 -7.08 -3.34
CA ASP A 84 -10.90 -7.00 -4.71
C ASP A 84 -9.49 -6.40 -4.77
N LYS A 85 -8.79 -6.57 -5.89
CA LYS A 85 -7.48 -5.94 -6.10
C LYS A 85 -7.64 -4.56 -6.71
N GLY A 86 -6.90 -3.59 -6.16
CA GLY A 86 -6.75 -2.25 -6.68
C GLY A 86 -7.01 -1.19 -5.61
N GLY A 87 -6.58 0.05 -5.87
CA GLY A 87 -6.74 1.15 -4.92
C GLY A 87 -8.18 1.40 -4.48
N ASP A 88 -9.17 1.04 -5.30
CA ASP A 88 -10.59 1.29 -5.02
C ASP A 88 -11.18 0.37 -3.93
N ALA A 89 -10.54 -0.78 -3.69
CA ALA A 89 -10.97 -1.77 -2.71
C ALA A 89 -10.28 -1.65 -1.35
N CYS A 90 -9.26 -0.79 -1.24
CA CYS A 90 -8.52 -0.61 0.01
C CYS A 90 -9.44 -0.12 1.12
N THR A 91 -9.24 -0.68 2.31
CA THR A 91 -10.12 -0.56 3.47
C THR A 91 -9.35 -0.11 4.69
N ALA A 92 -10.03 0.63 5.56
CA ALA A 92 -9.52 1.06 6.85
C ALA A 92 -10.58 0.88 7.94
N LEU A 93 -10.14 0.71 9.18
CA LEU A 93 -11.00 0.39 10.32
C LEU A 93 -10.60 1.17 11.58
N GLY A 94 -11.57 1.85 12.18
CA GLY A 94 -11.46 2.48 13.50
C GLY A 94 -12.51 1.90 14.45
N ILE A 95 -12.23 1.93 15.76
CA ILE A 95 -13.15 1.43 16.78
C ILE A 95 -13.51 2.59 17.72
N GLU A 96 -14.80 2.94 17.72
CA GLU A 96 -15.38 3.89 18.67
C GLU A 96 -15.86 3.11 19.89
N GLU A 97 -15.63 3.67 21.07
CA GLU A 97 -16.17 3.17 22.33
C GLU A 97 -17.34 4.05 22.77
N ARG A 98 -18.50 3.42 22.96
CA ARG A 98 -19.70 4.03 23.55
C ARG A 98 -19.99 3.38 24.90
N GLU A 99 -20.89 3.98 25.67
CA GLU A 99 -21.26 3.49 27.00
C GLU A 99 -21.84 2.07 26.97
N ASP A 100 -22.49 1.68 25.88
CA ASP A 100 -23.22 0.41 25.72
C ASP A 100 -22.57 -0.58 24.75
N CYS A 101 -21.69 -0.11 23.86
CA CYS A 101 -21.15 -0.91 22.78
C CYS A 101 -19.85 -0.37 22.16
N LEU A 102 -19.22 -1.21 21.35
CA LEU A 102 -18.15 -0.83 20.42
C LEU A 102 -18.73 -0.63 19.01
N VAL A 103 -18.30 0.43 18.31
CA VAL A 103 -18.66 0.65 16.90
C VAL A 103 -17.44 0.51 16.02
N TYR A 104 -17.46 -0.51 15.16
CA TYR A 104 -16.46 -0.79 14.15
C TYR A 104 -16.77 0.02 12.88
N TRP A 105 -16.11 1.16 12.76
CA TRP A 105 -16.20 2.04 11.60
C TRP A 105 -15.31 1.53 10.48
N VAL A 106 -15.90 1.13 9.37
CA VAL A 106 -15.17 0.65 8.19
C VAL A 106 -15.32 1.63 7.02
N ALA A 107 -14.19 2.07 6.47
CA ALA A 107 -14.15 2.88 5.26
C ALA A 107 -13.53 2.09 4.11
N ALA A 108 -13.91 2.45 2.88
CA ALA A 108 -13.23 2.02 1.68
C ALA A 108 -13.14 3.20 0.69
N ASN A 109 -12.27 3.07 -0.31
CA ASN A 109 -12.14 4.07 -1.37
C ASN A 109 -13.34 4.09 -2.33
N THR A 110 -14.24 3.11 -2.20
CA THR A 110 -15.55 3.01 -2.84
C THR A 110 -16.60 2.62 -1.79
N ASN A 111 -17.90 2.75 -2.10
CA ASN A 111 -18.96 2.55 -1.11
C ASN A 111 -18.91 1.14 -0.44
N PRO A 112 -18.61 1.05 0.87
CA PRO A 112 -18.41 -0.24 1.54
C PRO A 112 -19.70 -0.96 1.93
N GLN A 113 -20.84 -0.28 1.96
CA GLN A 113 -22.07 -0.73 2.66
C GLN A 113 -22.54 -2.13 2.24
N ASN A 114 -22.57 -2.42 0.93
CA ASN A 114 -23.30 -3.59 0.42
C ASN A 114 -22.55 -4.92 0.58
N LYS A 115 -21.21 -4.89 0.65
CA LYS A 115 -20.39 -6.11 0.68
C LYS A 115 -19.62 -6.27 1.98
N ILE A 116 -19.04 -5.17 2.47
CA ILE A 116 -18.07 -5.23 3.56
C ILE A 116 -18.78 -5.41 4.91
N VAL A 117 -19.86 -4.66 5.17
CA VAL A 117 -20.56 -4.73 6.46
C VAL A 117 -21.12 -6.14 6.74
N PRO A 118 -21.86 -6.80 5.81
CA PRO A 118 -22.37 -8.15 6.07
C PRO A 118 -21.26 -9.18 6.28
N PHE A 119 -20.18 -9.09 5.50
CA PHE A 119 -19.01 -9.97 5.63
C PHE A 119 -18.34 -9.80 6.99
N LEU A 120 -18.02 -8.56 7.38
CA LEU A 120 -17.35 -8.28 8.63
C LEU A 120 -18.22 -8.69 9.83
N ALA A 121 -19.54 -8.51 9.73
CA ALA A 121 -20.47 -8.91 10.79
C ALA A 121 -20.53 -10.44 10.96
N ASP A 122 -20.49 -11.20 9.87
CA ASP A 122 -20.42 -12.66 9.96
C ASP A 122 -19.07 -13.14 10.47
N LEU A 123 -17.97 -12.52 10.02
CA LEU A 123 -16.62 -12.82 10.50
C LEU A 123 -16.50 -12.57 12.01
N MET A 124 -16.94 -11.42 12.50
CA MET A 124 -16.92 -11.09 13.93
C MET A 124 -17.77 -12.07 14.74
N ARG A 125 -18.97 -12.45 14.26
CA ARG A 125 -19.79 -13.49 14.91
C ARG A 125 -19.09 -14.84 14.99
N ARG A 126 -18.35 -15.24 13.95
CA ARG A 126 -17.55 -16.48 13.95
C ARG A 126 -16.43 -16.41 14.97
N LEU A 127 -15.71 -15.28 15.04
CA LEU A 127 -14.63 -15.09 16.03
C LEU A 127 -15.16 -15.13 17.47
N VAL A 128 -16.34 -14.54 17.72
CA VAL A 128 -17.01 -14.65 19.03
C VAL A 128 -17.38 -16.09 19.39
N ALA A 129 -17.88 -16.87 18.41
CA ALA A 129 -18.20 -18.28 18.65
C ALA A 129 -16.93 -19.07 19.01
N VAL A 130 -15.84 -18.86 18.27
CA VAL A 130 -14.54 -19.48 18.56
C VAL A 130 -14.06 -19.13 19.97
N LEU A 131 -14.14 -17.85 20.36
CA LEU A 131 -13.74 -17.41 21.69
C LEU A 131 -14.55 -18.11 22.79
N LYS A 132 -15.88 -18.20 22.63
CA LYS A 132 -16.75 -18.90 23.58
C LYS A 132 -16.41 -20.38 23.71
N ASP A 133 -16.12 -21.03 22.59
CA ASP A 133 -15.73 -22.44 22.59
C ASP A 133 -14.36 -22.66 23.25
N VAL A 134 -13.41 -21.73 23.04
CA VAL A 134 -12.10 -21.74 23.72
C VAL A 134 -12.29 -21.58 25.23
N HIS A 135 -13.10 -20.62 25.68
CA HIS A 135 -13.43 -20.45 27.10
C HIS A 135 -14.03 -21.72 27.71
N ALA A 136 -14.98 -22.36 27.00
CA ALA A 136 -15.61 -23.59 27.47
C ALA A 136 -14.59 -24.75 27.58
N ALA A 137 -13.68 -24.87 26.61
CA ALA A 137 -12.62 -25.87 26.63
C ALA A 137 -11.65 -25.65 27.80
N VAL A 138 -11.16 -24.42 27.98
CA VAL A 138 -10.24 -24.04 29.07
C VAL A 138 -10.90 -24.27 30.43
N SER A 139 -12.16 -23.85 30.60
CA SER A 139 -12.91 -24.06 31.84
C SER A 139 -13.13 -25.55 32.18
N SER A 140 -13.11 -26.41 31.17
CA SER A 140 -13.22 -27.87 31.31
C SER A 140 -11.87 -28.58 31.45
N GLY A 141 -10.75 -27.84 31.50
CA GLY A 141 -9.39 -28.40 31.53
C GLY A 141 -8.94 -29.05 30.21
N ASN A 142 -9.65 -28.80 29.10
CA ASN A 142 -9.34 -29.35 27.79
C ASN A 142 -8.44 -28.41 26.98
N SER A 143 -7.55 -28.98 26.18
CA SER A 143 -6.75 -28.19 25.23
C SER A 143 -7.62 -27.60 24.13
N SER A 144 -7.48 -26.31 23.87
CA SER A 144 -8.16 -25.59 22.78
C SER A 144 -7.49 -25.76 21.41
N THR A 145 -6.33 -26.44 21.32
CA THR A 145 -5.51 -26.50 20.10
C THR A 145 -6.26 -27.08 18.90
N ALA A 146 -6.91 -28.23 19.04
CA ALA A 146 -7.66 -28.85 17.94
C ALA A 146 -8.87 -28.00 17.50
N LEU A 147 -9.47 -27.28 18.45
CA LEU A 147 -10.57 -26.36 18.20
C LEU A 147 -10.10 -25.15 17.39
N LEU A 148 -9.01 -24.52 17.81
CA LEU A 148 -8.39 -23.40 17.10
C LEU A 148 -7.92 -23.78 15.70
N GLU A 149 -7.40 -25.00 15.52
CA GLU A 149 -7.02 -25.51 14.19
C GLU A 149 -8.25 -25.68 13.28
N THR A 150 -9.34 -26.23 13.81
CA THR A 150 -10.61 -26.40 13.08
C THR A 150 -11.21 -25.05 12.70
N ALA A 151 -11.33 -24.15 13.68
CA ALA A 151 -11.80 -22.77 13.48
C ALA A 151 -10.95 -22.02 12.45
N SER A 152 -9.62 -22.17 12.50
CA SER A 152 -8.71 -21.57 11.53
C SER A 152 -9.01 -22.05 10.11
N LYS A 153 -9.24 -23.35 9.91
CA LYS A 153 -9.58 -23.91 8.58
C LYS A 153 -10.90 -23.35 8.06
N GLU A 154 -11.92 -23.29 8.91
CA GLU A 154 -13.26 -22.79 8.54
C GLU A 154 -13.27 -21.30 8.21
N ILE A 155 -12.68 -20.47 9.08
CA ILE A 155 -12.60 -19.02 8.87
C ILE A 155 -11.73 -18.71 7.65
N THR A 156 -10.64 -19.46 7.44
CA THR A 156 -9.83 -19.33 6.22
C THR A 156 -10.64 -19.65 4.96
N ALA A 157 -11.41 -20.73 4.95
CA ALA A 157 -12.27 -21.07 3.81
C ALA A 157 -13.32 -19.97 3.54
N TYR A 158 -13.93 -19.44 4.59
CA TYR A 158 -14.88 -18.32 4.49
C TYR A 158 -14.22 -17.06 3.89
N CYS A 159 -13.08 -16.63 4.44
CA CYS A 159 -12.36 -15.45 4.00
C CYS A 159 -11.80 -15.57 2.58
N THR A 160 -11.29 -16.74 2.20
CA THR A 160 -10.80 -16.98 0.82
C THR A 160 -11.91 -17.02 -0.20
N ALA A 161 -13.09 -17.55 0.15
CA ALA A 161 -14.27 -17.49 -0.72
C ALA A 161 -14.71 -16.03 -0.96
N TYR A 162 -14.74 -15.20 0.07
CA TYR A 162 -15.04 -13.76 -0.06
C TYR A 162 -14.03 -13.02 -0.93
N ALA A 163 -12.73 -13.33 -0.77
CA ALA A 163 -11.63 -12.70 -1.51
C ALA A 163 -11.35 -13.31 -2.90
N LEU A 164 -12.21 -14.19 -3.42
CA LEU A 164 -11.93 -14.93 -4.66
C LEU A 164 -11.63 -14.03 -5.88
N SER A 165 -12.31 -12.88 -6.00
CA SER A 165 -12.04 -11.90 -7.07
C SER A 165 -10.61 -11.37 -6.98
N LYS A 166 -10.20 -10.95 -5.78
CA LYS A 166 -8.84 -10.48 -5.49
C LYS A 166 -7.80 -11.57 -5.78
N ILE A 167 -8.04 -12.80 -5.30
CA ILE A 167 -7.15 -13.94 -5.52
C ILE A 167 -6.95 -14.19 -7.02
N LYS A 168 -8.03 -14.20 -7.82
CA LYS A 168 -7.94 -14.37 -9.29
C LYS A 168 -7.07 -13.30 -9.96
N LYS A 169 -7.21 -12.04 -9.55
CA LYS A 169 -6.38 -10.93 -10.07
C LYS A 169 -4.90 -11.06 -9.67
N ILE A 170 -4.62 -11.44 -8.41
CA ILE A 170 -3.25 -11.72 -7.97
C ILE A 170 -2.64 -12.86 -8.79
N CYS A 171 -3.41 -13.92 -9.05
CA CYS A 171 -2.94 -15.07 -9.82
C CYS A 171 -2.64 -14.74 -11.28
N ALA A 172 -3.45 -13.88 -11.92
CA ALA A 172 -3.17 -13.41 -13.28
C ALA A 172 -1.82 -12.66 -13.35
N LEU A 173 -1.53 -11.84 -12.34
CA LEU A 173 -0.25 -11.12 -12.25
C LEU A 173 0.92 -12.05 -11.91
N LEU A 174 0.69 -13.02 -11.02
CA LEU A 174 1.67 -14.06 -10.69
C LEU A 174 2.04 -14.88 -11.92
N ARG A 175 1.07 -15.30 -12.75
CA ARG A 175 1.32 -16.04 -13.98
C ARG A 175 2.26 -15.26 -14.90
N LYS A 176 1.95 -13.98 -15.16
CA LYS A 176 2.82 -13.10 -15.96
C LYS A 176 4.22 -12.98 -15.36
N ALA A 177 4.34 -12.90 -14.04
CA ALA A 177 5.65 -12.87 -13.38
C ALA A 177 6.40 -14.20 -13.54
N ILE A 178 5.73 -15.34 -13.37
CA ILE A 178 6.30 -16.68 -13.55
C ILE A 178 6.77 -16.90 -14.98
N ASP A 179 6.00 -16.49 -15.99
CA ASP A 179 6.37 -16.64 -17.40
C ASP A 179 7.68 -15.88 -17.69
N ASN A 180 7.82 -14.68 -17.13
CA ASN A 180 9.04 -13.90 -17.23
C ASN A 180 10.20 -14.53 -16.45
N CYS A 181 9.97 -15.04 -15.23
CA CYS A 181 10.98 -15.76 -14.45
C CYS A 181 11.49 -16.98 -15.23
N THR A 182 10.58 -17.77 -15.80
CA THR A 182 10.91 -18.99 -16.54
C THR A 182 11.71 -18.66 -17.80
N THR A 183 11.36 -17.56 -18.49
CA THR A 183 12.12 -17.07 -19.65
C THR A 183 13.54 -16.66 -19.25
N SER A 184 13.67 -15.89 -18.16
CA SER A 184 14.98 -15.50 -17.61
C SER A 184 15.80 -16.73 -17.21
N LEU A 185 15.17 -17.70 -16.55
CA LEU A 185 15.76 -18.97 -16.12
C LEU A 185 16.00 -19.98 -17.26
N ALA A 186 15.64 -19.69 -18.51
CA ALA A 186 15.98 -20.53 -19.65
C ALA A 186 17.25 -20.04 -20.38
N GLY A 187 17.57 -18.75 -20.27
CA GLY A 187 18.63 -18.09 -21.04
C GLY A 187 20.05 -18.16 -20.45
N GLY A 188 20.26 -18.90 -19.35
CA GLY A 188 21.51 -18.88 -18.57
C GLY A 188 21.99 -20.26 -18.13
N THR A 189 23.24 -20.32 -17.68
CA THR A 189 23.87 -21.52 -17.10
C THR A 189 23.52 -21.65 -15.63
N PHE A 190 22.33 -22.19 -15.37
CA PHE A 190 21.75 -22.25 -14.02
C PHE A 190 22.21 -23.46 -13.20
N SER A 191 22.42 -23.20 -11.90
CA SER A 191 22.69 -24.16 -10.84
C SER A 191 21.53 -25.17 -10.65
N GLY A 192 21.74 -26.20 -9.83
CA GLY A 192 20.68 -27.16 -9.48
C GLY A 192 19.48 -26.52 -8.76
N GLN A 193 19.70 -25.47 -7.96
CA GLN A 193 18.65 -24.78 -7.20
C GLN A 193 17.71 -23.99 -8.12
N GLU A 194 18.26 -23.29 -9.11
CA GLU A 194 17.48 -22.49 -10.06
C GLU A 194 16.63 -23.38 -10.99
N LYS A 195 17.12 -24.56 -11.36
CA LYS A 195 16.32 -25.56 -12.08
C LYS A 195 15.15 -26.07 -11.24
N ALA A 196 15.38 -26.34 -9.94
CA ALA A 196 14.32 -26.73 -9.01
C ALA A 196 13.28 -25.62 -8.84
N LEU A 197 13.73 -24.36 -8.73
CA LEU A 197 12.88 -23.18 -8.69
C LEU A 197 12.02 -23.07 -9.96
N ALA A 198 12.60 -23.19 -11.16
CA ALA A 198 11.84 -23.14 -12.42
C ALA A 198 10.73 -24.21 -12.46
N GLY A 199 11.05 -25.44 -12.08
CA GLY A 199 10.07 -26.52 -12.00
C GLY A 199 8.98 -26.26 -10.95
N TRP A 200 9.32 -25.65 -9.81
CA TRP A 200 8.34 -25.26 -8.81
C TRP A 200 7.43 -24.12 -9.27
N LEU A 201 7.99 -23.07 -9.89
CA LEU A 201 7.21 -21.96 -10.44
C LEU A 201 6.23 -22.44 -11.53
N GLN A 202 6.62 -23.39 -12.38
CA GLN A 202 5.69 -24.00 -13.34
C GLN A 202 4.52 -24.73 -12.65
N ARG A 203 4.76 -25.48 -11.57
CA ARG A 203 3.68 -26.13 -10.79
C ARG A 203 2.74 -25.11 -10.14
N VAL A 204 3.29 -24.00 -9.63
CA VAL A 204 2.49 -22.89 -9.10
C VAL A 204 1.65 -22.28 -10.22
N SER A 205 2.23 -22.05 -11.40
CA SER A 205 1.51 -21.54 -12.58
C SER A 205 0.36 -22.45 -13.00
N GLN A 206 0.59 -23.76 -13.12
CA GLN A 206 -0.46 -24.75 -13.42
C GLN A 206 -1.60 -24.73 -12.39
N SER A 207 -1.27 -24.55 -11.11
CA SER A 207 -2.27 -24.43 -10.04
C SER A 207 -3.13 -23.16 -10.20
N THR A 208 -2.57 -22.09 -10.77
CA THR A 208 -3.35 -20.86 -11.07
C THR A 208 -4.34 -21.06 -12.22
N ASP A 209 -4.09 -21.98 -13.14
CA ASP A 209 -5.00 -22.28 -14.25
C ASP A 209 -6.26 -23.03 -13.78
N ALA A 210 -6.15 -23.76 -12.67
CA ALA A 210 -7.25 -24.51 -12.07
C ALA A 210 -8.24 -23.64 -11.24
N LEU A 211 -8.08 -22.31 -11.17
CA LEU A 211 -8.90 -21.39 -10.34
C LEU A 211 -10.40 -21.36 -10.69
N GLY A 212 -10.83 -22.01 -11.77
CA GLY A 212 -12.25 -22.20 -12.10
C GLY A 212 -12.96 -23.21 -11.19
N ALA A 213 -12.23 -24.13 -10.55
CA ALA A 213 -12.80 -25.15 -9.69
C ALA A 213 -13.15 -24.61 -8.28
N VAL A 214 -14.17 -25.21 -7.66
CA VAL A 214 -14.54 -24.91 -6.27
C VAL A 214 -13.37 -25.26 -5.36
N GLY A 215 -13.00 -24.35 -4.45
CA GLY A 215 -11.89 -24.54 -3.51
C GLY A 215 -10.50 -24.27 -4.08
N ALA A 216 -10.32 -24.17 -5.41
CA ALA A 216 -9.00 -23.97 -6.01
C ALA A 216 -8.27 -22.71 -5.52
N GLY A 217 -9.01 -21.63 -5.25
CA GLY A 217 -8.44 -20.41 -4.65
C GLY A 217 -7.84 -20.66 -3.27
N LEU A 218 -8.50 -21.46 -2.44
CA LEU A 218 -8.02 -21.84 -1.12
C LEU A 218 -6.78 -22.74 -1.21
N ASP A 219 -6.82 -23.75 -2.09
CA ASP A 219 -5.70 -24.70 -2.24
C ASP A 219 -4.43 -24.01 -2.74
N LEU A 220 -4.56 -23.06 -3.65
CA LEU A 220 -3.42 -22.25 -4.10
C LEU A 220 -2.87 -21.35 -2.98
N CYS A 221 -3.75 -20.72 -2.20
CA CYS A 221 -3.31 -19.92 -1.04
C CYS A 221 -2.61 -20.79 0.00
N ARG A 222 -3.08 -22.03 0.23
CA ARG A 222 -2.42 -23.04 1.07
C ARG A 222 -1.05 -23.42 0.54
N LEU A 223 -0.94 -23.74 -0.75
CA LEU A 223 0.34 -24.04 -1.39
C LEU A 223 1.34 -22.89 -1.19
N ALA A 224 0.92 -21.65 -1.43
CA ALA A 224 1.75 -20.46 -1.22
C ALA A 224 2.16 -20.30 0.25
N TYR A 225 1.24 -20.54 1.18
CA TYR A 225 1.51 -20.48 2.61
C TYR A 225 2.50 -21.56 3.04
N ASP A 226 2.26 -22.82 2.72
CA ASP A 226 3.10 -23.95 3.16
C ASP A 226 4.51 -23.88 2.59
N LYS A 227 4.64 -23.39 1.34
CA LYS A 227 5.93 -23.22 0.67
C LYS A 227 6.65 -21.91 0.97
N ARG A 228 6.07 -21.01 1.76
CA ARG A 228 6.66 -19.68 2.04
C ARG A 228 8.07 -19.72 2.64
N LYS A 229 8.44 -20.83 3.30
CA LYS A 229 9.77 -21.06 3.91
C LYS A 229 10.60 -22.11 3.17
N SER A 230 10.18 -22.51 1.97
CA SER A 230 10.90 -23.54 1.22
C SER A 230 12.21 -23.00 0.63
N ALA A 231 13.12 -23.90 0.26
CA ALA A 231 14.37 -23.53 -0.41
C ALA A 231 14.11 -22.74 -1.70
N GLU A 232 13.05 -23.07 -2.43
CA GLU A 232 12.68 -22.35 -3.65
C GLU A 232 12.29 -20.90 -3.37
N MET A 233 11.55 -20.62 -2.29
CA MET A 233 11.25 -19.22 -1.90
C MET A 233 12.48 -18.45 -1.43
N GLN A 234 13.46 -19.13 -0.82
CA GLN A 234 14.75 -18.53 -0.48
C GLN A 234 15.57 -18.20 -1.72
N THR A 235 15.68 -19.13 -2.68
CA THR A 235 16.33 -18.89 -3.98
C THR A 235 15.63 -17.76 -4.74
N LEU A 236 14.29 -17.73 -4.73
CA LEU A 236 13.52 -16.65 -5.35
C LEU A 236 13.80 -15.29 -4.70
N LYS A 237 13.92 -15.23 -3.37
CA LYS A 237 14.31 -14.01 -2.65
C LYS A 237 15.73 -13.57 -3.04
N ALA A 238 16.70 -14.48 -3.04
CA ALA A 238 18.08 -14.18 -3.41
C ALA A 238 18.19 -13.66 -4.85
N LEU A 239 17.49 -14.29 -5.80
CA LEU A 239 17.42 -13.82 -7.18
C LEU A 239 16.77 -12.43 -7.29
N ALA A 240 15.72 -12.17 -6.50
CA ALA A 240 15.09 -10.86 -6.45
C ALA A 240 16.05 -9.77 -5.95
N GLN A 241 16.86 -10.06 -4.93
CA GLN A 241 17.86 -9.15 -4.36
C GLN A 241 19.01 -8.89 -5.36
N MET A 242 19.62 -9.94 -5.91
CA MET A 242 20.71 -9.80 -6.90
C MET A 242 20.31 -8.95 -8.11
N GLN A 243 19.04 -9.01 -8.49
CA GLN A 243 18.49 -8.33 -9.65
C GLN A 243 18.06 -6.87 -9.33
N GLN A 244 18.04 -6.48 -8.06
CA GLN A 244 17.98 -5.08 -7.60
C GLN A 244 19.38 -4.45 -7.54
N ASP A 245 20.43 -5.23 -7.26
CA ASP A 245 21.80 -4.69 -7.18
C ASP A 245 22.42 -4.37 -8.55
N GLN A 246 21.81 -4.80 -9.66
CA GLN A 246 22.33 -4.53 -11.00
C GLN A 246 21.99 -3.11 -11.48
N PRO A 247 22.99 -2.24 -11.71
CA PRO A 247 22.77 -0.92 -12.24
C PRO A 247 22.51 -1.01 -13.76
N HIS A 248 21.48 -0.30 -14.23
CA HIS A 248 21.22 -0.01 -15.67
C HIS A 248 20.50 -1.06 -16.53
N SER A 249 19.25 -1.41 -16.20
CA SER A 249 18.24 -1.51 -17.27
C SER A 249 16.88 -1.01 -16.81
N ALA A 250 16.64 0.29 -17.05
CA ALA A 250 15.30 0.85 -17.02
C ALA A 250 14.41 0.04 -17.99
N GLN A 251 13.31 -0.52 -17.50
CA GLN A 251 12.27 -1.23 -18.26
C GLN A 251 12.55 -2.67 -18.69
N SER A 252 13.42 -3.40 -18.01
CA SER A 252 13.60 -4.82 -18.34
C SER A 252 12.50 -5.72 -17.72
N PRO A 253 12.08 -6.81 -18.40
CA PRO A 253 11.38 -7.97 -17.83
C PRO A 253 11.97 -8.52 -16.52
N LEU A 254 13.15 -8.04 -16.10
CA LEU A 254 13.98 -8.56 -15.03
C LEU A 254 13.31 -8.63 -13.67
N GLN A 255 12.43 -7.71 -13.24
CA GLN A 255 11.83 -7.76 -11.88
C GLN A 255 10.77 -8.85 -11.68
N CYS A 256 10.77 -9.85 -12.55
CA CYS A 256 9.91 -11.01 -12.48
C CYS A 256 10.08 -11.75 -11.14
N PHE A 257 11.30 -11.91 -10.64
CA PHE A 257 11.56 -12.61 -9.37
C PHE A 257 10.96 -11.86 -8.18
N SER A 258 11.21 -10.54 -8.09
CA SER A 258 10.59 -9.68 -7.07
C SER A 258 9.05 -9.73 -7.11
N LYS A 259 8.47 -9.69 -8.32
CA LYS A 259 7.01 -9.78 -8.51
C LYS A 259 6.45 -11.14 -8.11
N ALA A 260 7.10 -12.23 -8.53
CA ALA A 260 6.68 -13.59 -8.19
C ALA A 260 6.75 -13.81 -6.66
N TYR A 261 7.87 -13.44 -6.03
CA TYR A 261 8.03 -13.48 -4.58
C TYR A 261 6.90 -12.68 -3.90
N HIS A 262 6.61 -11.50 -4.43
CA HIS A 262 5.56 -10.65 -3.90
C HIS A 262 4.18 -11.30 -3.94
N TYR A 263 3.74 -11.73 -5.13
CA TYR A 263 2.39 -12.28 -5.29
C TYR A 263 2.21 -13.61 -4.56
N ILE A 264 3.25 -14.45 -4.45
CA ILE A 264 3.20 -15.65 -3.61
C ILE A 264 3.00 -15.27 -2.14
N GLY A 265 3.72 -14.26 -1.63
CA GLY A 265 3.50 -13.72 -0.29
C GLY A 265 2.07 -13.19 -0.07
N ARG A 266 1.51 -12.50 -1.06
CA ARG A 266 0.12 -12.00 -1.01
C ARG A 266 -0.91 -13.13 -0.98
N LEU A 267 -0.68 -14.22 -1.72
CA LEU A 267 -1.52 -15.42 -1.65
C LEU A 267 -1.42 -16.08 -0.27
N ALA A 268 -0.21 -16.19 0.29
CA ALA A 268 0.00 -16.76 1.63
C ALA A 268 -0.74 -15.98 2.74
N ASN A 269 -0.94 -14.66 2.58
CA ASN A 269 -1.69 -13.85 3.55
C ASN A 269 -3.15 -14.28 3.71
N HIS A 270 -3.75 -14.85 2.67
CA HIS A 270 -5.12 -15.36 2.74
C HIS A 270 -5.26 -16.60 3.64
N ILE A 271 -4.15 -17.23 4.05
CA ILE A 271 -4.11 -18.27 5.10
C ILE A 271 -3.63 -17.68 6.42
N ARG A 272 -2.55 -16.88 6.37
CA ARG A 272 -1.91 -16.34 7.57
C ARG A 272 -2.82 -15.42 8.39
N VAL A 273 -3.51 -14.49 7.73
CA VAL A 273 -4.31 -13.46 8.41
C VAL A 273 -5.48 -14.10 9.16
N PRO A 274 -6.32 -14.96 8.53
CA PRO A 274 -7.35 -15.70 9.27
C PRO A 274 -6.81 -16.52 10.44
N ALA A 275 -5.71 -17.25 10.23
CA ALA A 275 -5.11 -18.07 11.28
C ALA A 275 -4.61 -17.22 12.47
N ARG A 276 -4.06 -16.03 12.20
CA ARG A 276 -3.63 -15.09 13.25
C ARG A 276 -4.81 -14.49 14.02
N LEU A 277 -5.91 -14.13 13.34
CA LEU A 277 -7.13 -13.69 14.01
C LEU A 277 -7.67 -14.76 14.96
N VAL A 278 -7.73 -16.02 14.50
CA VAL A 278 -8.17 -17.15 15.34
C VAL A 278 -7.21 -17.40 16.49
N GLY A 279 -5.89 -17.34 16.25
CA GLY A 279 -4.89 -17.54 17.29
C GLY A 279 -4.84 -16.44 18.35
N SER A 280 -5.41 -15.27 18.09
CA SER A 280 -5.40 -14.11 18.99
C SER A 280 -6.74 -13.81 19.66
N VAL A 281 -7.76 -14.65 19.51
CA VAL A 281 -9.11 -14.38 20.05
C VAL A 281 -9.14 -14.11 21.55
N MET A 282 -8.29 -14.78 22.32
CA MET A 282 -8.15 -14.57 23.77
C MET A 282 -7.51 -13.20 24.08
N ASP A 283 -6.50 -12.79 23.31
CA ASP A 283 -5.80 -11.52 23.50
C ASP A 283 -6.65 -10.29 23.16
N VAL A 284 -7.73 -10.49 22.39
CA VAL A 284 -8.68 -9.45 21.98
C VAL A 284 -10.09 -9.69 22.50
N GLU A 285 -10.22 -10.42 23.61
CA GLU A 285 -11.52 -10.79 24.20
C GLU A 285 -12.44 -9.58 24.41
N ASP A 286 -11.94 -8.47 24.96
CA ASP A 286 -12.75 -7.26 25.17
C ASP A 286 -13.30 -6.66 23.87
N LEU A 287 -12.58 -6.83 22.75
CA LEU A 287 -13.02 -6.36 21.44
C LEU A 287 -14.11 -7.28 20.86
N LEU A 288 -14.21 -8.53 21.31
CA LEU A 288 -15.15 -9.51 20.78
C LEU A 288 -16.40 -9.68 21.65
N LEU A 289 -16.26 -9.66 22.98
CA LEU A 289 -17.36 -9.95 23.92
C LEU A 289 -18.21 -8.73 24.26
N ASN A 290 -17.66 -7.52 24.19
CA ASN A 290 -18.47 -6.32 24.33
C ASN A 290 -19.51 -6.26 23.21
N PRO A 291 -20.75 -5.81 23.48
CA PRO A 291 -21.73 -5.58 22.42
C PRO A 291 -21.11 -4.72 21.33
N PHE A 292 -21.26 -5.10 20.05
CA PHE A 292 -20.67 -4.35 18.96
C PHE A 292 -21.60 -4.17 17.77
N HIS A 293 -21.37 -3.08 17.05
CA HIS A 293 -21.99 -2.77 15.77
C HIS A 293 -20.92 -2.50 14.72
N ILE A 294 -21.21 -2.86 13.47
CA ILE A 294 -20.35 -2.54 12.33
C ILE A 294 -21.06 -1.53 11.47
N GLN A 295 -20.38 -0.42 11.18
CA GLN A 295 -20.92 0.67 10.41
C GLN A 295 -19.96 1.09 9.31
N ALA A 296 -20.48 1.17 8.08
CA ALA A 296 -19.72 1.65 6.95
C ALA A 296 -19.76 3.19 6.90
N LEU A 297 -18.61 3.80 6.65
CA LEU A 297 -18.52 5.22 6.36
C LEU A 297 -18.89 5.49 4.89
N PRO A 298 -19.70 6.53 4.63
CA PRO A 298 -19.91 6.99 3.26
C PRO A 298 -18.60 7.55 2.71
N VAL A 299 -18.38 7.37 1.41
CA VAL A 299 -17.20 7.92 0.73
C VAL A 299 -17.24 9.45 0.82
N VAL A 300 -16.15 10.04 1.30
CA VAL A 300 -16.01 11.49 1.41
C VAL A 300 -15.44 12.08 0.13
N ASP A 301 -16.04 13.17 -0.36
CA ASP A 301 -15.54 13.90 -1.51
C ASP A 301 -14.19 14.55 -1.22
N SER A 302 -13.31 14.55 -2.22
CA SER A 302 -12.02 15.24 -2.13
C SER A 302 -12.12 16.67 -2.64
N ALA A 303 -11.28 17.56 -2.10
CA ALA A 303 -11.14 18.91 -2.58
C ALA A 303 -10.75 18.90 -4.09
N PRO A 304 -11.50 19.60 -4.96
CA PRO A 304 -11.28 19.52 -6.39
C PRO A 304 -9.93 20.15 -6.75
N TYR A 305 -9.17 19.44 -7.57
CA TYR A 305 -7.99 19.98 -8.21
C TYR A 305 -8.29 20.35 -9.66
N ARG A 306 -8.04 21.61 -10.01
CA ARG A 306 -8.04 22.10 -11.39
C ARG A 306 -6.68 22.72 -11.65
N PRO A 307 -5.91 22.20 -12.62
CA PRO A 307 -4.67 22.84 -13.04
C PRO A 307 -4.95 24.30 -13.40
N LEU A 308 -4.23 25.24 -12.77
CA LEU A 308 -4.34 26.64 -13.13
C LEU A 308 -3.87 26.83 -14.58
N PRO A 309 -4.64 27.51 -15.44
CA PRO A 309 -4.17 27.82 -16.79
C PRO A 309 -2.88 28.64 -16.69
N ARG A 310 -1.88 28.27 -17.50
CA ARG A 310 -0.66 29.09 -17.63
C ARG A 310 -1.06 30.52 -17.97
N PRO A 311 -0.36 31.55 -17.48
CA PRO A 311 -0.61 32.92 -17.91
C PRO A 311 -0.37 33.03 -19.42
N SER A 312 -1.41 32.87 -20.21
CA SER A 312 -1.41 33.19 -21.63
C SER A 312 -1.30 34.70 -21.75
N GLY A 313 -0.10 35.23 -21.95
CA GLY A 313 0.10 36.67 -22.18
C GLY A 313 1.17 37.37 -21.33
N ALA A 314 2.03 36.65 -20.60
CA ALA A 314 3.26 37.26 -20.11
C ALA A 314 4.20 37.45 -21.32
N GLY A 315 4.56 38.70 -21.64
CA GLY A 315 5.36 39.05 -22.82
C GLY A 315 6.70 38.30 -22.91
N PRO A 316 7.39 38.37 -24.07
CA PRO A 316 8.55 37.53 -24.41
C PRO A 316 9.71 37.53 -23.40
N ALA A 317 9.78 38.49 -22.47
CA ALA A 317 10.82 38.60 -21.46
C ALA A 317 10.62 37.74 -20.19
N THR A 318 9.49 37.02 -20.04
CA THR A 318 9.14 36.36 -18.76
C THR A 318 8.75 34.89 -18.88
N HIS A 319 9.08 34.23 -19.99
CA HIS A 319 8.63 32.86 -20.25
C HIS A 319 9.42 31.81 -19.46
N ARG A 320 9.30 31.85 -18.12
CA ARG A 320 9.81 30.82 -17.23
C ARG A 320 9.25 29.46 -17.65
N SER A 321 10.09 28.44 -17.64
CA SER A 321 9.63 27.07 -17.85
C SER A 321 8.62 26.66 -16.76
N LEU A 322 7.91 25.54 -16.98
CA LEU A 322 7.02 24.98 -15.95
C LEU A 322 7.78 24.71 -14.65
N LEU A 323 8.97 24.10 -14.78
CA LEU A 323 9.83 23.74 -13.66
C LEU A 323 10.38 24.97 -12.93
N GLU A 324 10.85 25.98 -13.67
CA GLU A 324 11.29 27.26 -13.08
C GLU A 324 10.16 27.95 -12.32
N SER A 325 8.95 27.92 -12.88
CA SER A 325 7.77 28.49 -12.23
C SER A 325 7.46 27.78 -10.90
N ILE A 326 7.58 26.46 -10.86
CA ILE A 326 7.40 25.67 -9.63
C ILE A 326 8.52 25.97 -8.63
N ALA A 327 9.79 25.99 -9.07
CA ALA A 327 10.94 26.29 -8.22
C ALA A 327 10.79 27.64 -7.51
N VAL A 328 10.39 28.69 -8.24
CA VAL A 328 10.12 30.02 -7.68
C VAL A 328 9.08 29.97 -6.56
N ARG A 329 8.06 29.12 -6.67
CA ARG A 329 7.01 28.98 -5.65
C ARG A 329 7.40 28.07 -4.49
N MET A 330 8.41 27.23 -4.68
CA MET A 330 8.98 26.38 -3.62
C MET A 330 9.95 27.17 -2.74
N CYS A 331 10.71 28.09 -3.32
CA CYS A 331 11.63 28.97 -2.59
C CYS A 331 10.92 30.14 -1.91
N ARG A 332 11.55 30.66 -0.86
CA ARG A 332 11.22 31.99 -0.35
C ARG A 332 11.73 33.05 -1.32
N SER A 333 11.10 34.22 -1.36
CA SER A 333 11.46 35.29 -2.31
C SER A 333 12.86 35.86 -2.11
N ASP A 334 13.41 35.73 -0.90
CA ASP A 334 14.74 36.19 -0.48
C ASP A 334 15.85 35.14 -0.72
N ASP A 335 15.49 33.88 -1.00
CA ASP A 335 16.44 32.77 -1.14
C ASP A 335 16.87 32.57 -2.61
N THR A 336 17.64 33.53 -3.12
CA THR A 336 18.10 33.53 -4.52
C THR A 336 19.11 32.43 -4.81
N GLU A 337 19.90 32.01 -3.81
CA GLU A 337 20.90 30.95 -3.95
C GLU A 337 20.22 29.58 -4.14
N LEU A 338 19.26 29.23 -3.28
CA LEU A 338 18.48 28.01 -3.45
C LEU A 338 17.73 28.01 -4.78
N LEU A 339 17.15 29.14 -5.18
CA LEU A 339 16.44 29.22 -6.47
C LEU A 339 17.38 28.94 -7.65
N ALA A 340 18.61 29.48 -7.64
CA ALA A 340 19.59 29.21 -8.67
C ALA A 340 20.01 27.72 -8.68
N GLU A 341 20.27 27.14 -7.50
CA GLU A 341 20.61 25.73 -7.32
C GLU A 341 19.51 24.81 -7.86
N LEU A 342 18.25 25.04 -7.48
CA LEU A 342 17.11 24.26 -7.92
C LEU A 342 16.87 24.41 -9.43
N THR A 343 17.03 25.61 -9.97
CA THR A 343 16.86 25.86 -11.41
C THR A 343 17.89 25.06 -12.21
N ALA A 344 19.17 25.09 -11.80
CA ALA A 344 20.21 24.31 -12.43
C ALA A 344 19.93 22.80 -12.34
N GLY A 345 19.56 22.30 -11.15
CA GLY A 345 19.26 20.88 -10.98
C GLY A 345 18.05 20.39 -11.76
N LEU A 346 16.99 21.21 -11.84
CA LEU A 346 15.82 20.90 -12.64
C LEU A 346 16.12 20.92 -14.14
N GLN A 347 17.01 21.80 -14.62
CA GLN A 347 17.43 21.80 -16.02
C GLN A 347 18.18 20.52 -16.38
N GLU A 348 19.12 20.06 -15.53
CA GLU A 348 19.83 18.80 -15.75
C GLU A 348 18.88 17.59 -15.73
N LEU A 349 17.95 17.55 -14.77
CA LEU A 349 16.98 16.46 -14.65
C LEU A 349 15.95 16.48 -15.78
N GLU A 350 15.52 17.66 -16.26
CA GLU A 350 14.65 17.79 -17.43
C GLU A 350 15.32 17.21 -18.68
N GLN A 351 16.60 17.53 -18.92
CA GLN A 351 17.35 17.00 -20.06
C GLN A 351 17.46 15.48 -20.02
N LYS A 352 17.70 14.90 -18.83
CA LYS A 352 17.88 13.44 -18.67
C LYS A 352 16.56 12.66 -18.63
N HIS A 353 15.49 13.26 -18.10
CA HIS A 353 14.29 12.50 -17.71
C HIS A 353 12.97 13.06 -18.24
N GLN A 354 12.99 14.20 -18.94
CA GLN A 354 11.81 14.82 -19.57
C GLN A 354 10.67 15.04 -18.57
N LEU A 355 10.99 15.60 -17.40
CA LEU A 355 10.05 15.78 -16.28
C LEU A 355 8.77 16.51 -16.70
N THR A 356 8.92 17.56 -17.51
CA THR A 356 7.80 18.37 -18.00
C THR A 356 6.86 17.54 -18.86
N GLN A 357 7.38 16.65 -19.70
CA GLN A 357 6.56 15.75 -20.51
C GLN A 357 5.82 14.75 -19.62
N ARG A 358 6.49 14.17 -18.61
CA ARG A 358 5.86 13.26 -17.64
C ARG A 358 4.69 13.92 -16.92
N MET A 359 4.92 15.11 -16.36
CA MET A 359 3.87 15.88 -15.69
C MET A 359 2.69 16.19 -16.61
N GLN A 360 2.93 16.47 -17.90
CA GLN A 360 1.85 16.68 -18.87
C GLN A 360 1.06 15.41 -19.19
N LEU A 361 1.73 14.24 -19.22
CA LEU A 361 1.04 12.95 -19.39
C LEU A 361 0.20 12.61 -18.16
N ASP A 362 0.73 12.90 -16.97
CA ASP A 362 -0.01 12.75 -15.71
C ASP A 362 -1.22 13.67 -15.69
N ASP A 363 -1.09 14.92 -16.12
CA ASP A 363 -2.22 15.87 -16.23
C ASP A 363 -3.31 15.39 -17.18
N LYS A 364 -2.92 14.78 -18.31
CA LYS A 364 -3.88 14.23 -19.29
C LYS A 364 -4.60 12.99 -18.77
N SER A 365 -3.92 12.16 -17.98
CA SER A 365 -4.49 10.95 -17.38
C SER A 365 -5.16 11.19 -16.03
N PHE A 366 -4.98 12.40 -15.48
CA PHE A 366 -5.51 12.79 -14.18
C PHE A 366 -7.03 12.70 -14.16
N LYS A 367 -7.53 11.86 -13.25
CA LYS A 367 -8.94 11.82 -12.87
C LYS A 367 -9.12 12.60 -11.58
N ALA A 368 -10.37 12.92 -11.24
CA ALA A 368 -10.69 13.60 -9.99
C ALA A 368 -9.98 12.95 -8.78
N PRO A 369 -9.45 13.75 -7.85
CA PRO A 369 -8.80 13.23 -6.66
C PRO A 369 -9.81 12.57 -5.71
N ARG A 370 -9.30 11.76 -4.79
CA ARG A 370 -10.08 11.03 -3.78
C ARG A 370 -9.42 11.07 -2.41
N VAL A 371 -10.25 10.98 -1.39
CA VAL A 371 -9.82 10.77 -0.01
C VAL A 371 -9.61 9.27 0.21
N HIS A 372 -8.45 8.89 0.71
CA HIS A 372 -8.18 7.48 1.04
C HIS A 372 -8.92 7.03 2.32
N ALA A 373 -9.27 5.75 2.40
CA ALA A 373 -10.05 5.15 3.47
C ALA A 373 -9.54 5.48 4.88
N GLU A 374 -8.23 5.43 5.10
CA GLU A 374 -7.61 5.75 6.38
C GLU A 374 -7.84 7.21 6.80
N VAL A 375 -7.80 8.15 5.85
CA VAL A 375 -8.11 9.57 6.10
C VAL A 375 -9.61 9.75 6.36
N GLN A 376 -10.48 8.99 5.69
CA GLN A 376 -11.92 9.05 5.93
C GLN A 376 -12.28 8.65 7.36
N VAL A 377 -11.67 7.57 7.90
CA VAL A 377 -11.86 7.17 9.30
C VAL A 377 -11.32 8.25 10.24
N LEU A 378 -10.11 8.74 10.01
CA LEU A 378 -9.48 9.77 10.84
C LEU A 378 -10.36 11.03 10.98
N GLU A 379 -10.85 11.54 9.85
CA GLU A 379 -11.68 12.74 9.80
C GLU A 379 -13.05 12.51 10.42
N HIS A 380 -13.62 11.32 10.30
CA HIS A 380 -14.87 10.99 10.97
C HIS A 380 -14.72 11.07 12.49
N PHE A 381 -13.68 10.42 13.04
CA PHE A 381 -13.39 10.48 14.48
C PHE A 381 -13.12 11.90 14.95
N HIS A 382 -12.39 12.69 14.16
CA HIS A 382 -12.07 14.08 14.50
C HIS A 382 -13.31 14.99 14.48
N ALA A 383 -14.08 14.96 13.38
CA ALA A 383 -15.22 15.83 13.18
C ALA A 383 -16.35 15.55 14.18
N GLN A 384 -16.58 14.26 14.49
CA GLN A 384 -17.62 13.83 15.43
C GLN A 384 -17.13 13.76 16.88
N ARG A 385 -15.82 13.96 17.13
CA ARG A 385 -15.19 13.85 18.46
C ARG A 385 -15.46 12.50 19.13
N LEU A 386 -15.35 11.43 18.36
CA LEU A 386 -15.61 10.08 18.84
C LEU A 386 -14.57 9.64 19.88
N VAL A 387 -15.01 8.84 20.84
CA VAL A 387 -14.13 8.22 21.84
C VAL A 387 -13.49 6.99 21.23
N TRP A 388 -12.16 6.89 21.35
CA TRP A 388 -11.39 5.77 20.81
C TRP A 388 -11.38 4.62 21.79
N ALA A 389 -11.68 3.41 21.32
CA ALA A 389 -11.51 2.19 22.11
C ALA A 389 -10.03 1.94 22.45
N ASP A 390 -9.77 0.92 23.26
CA ASP A 390 -8.43 0.48 23.69
C ASP A 390 -7.68 1.56 24.46
N ASN A 391 -8.29 2.08 25.52
CA ASN A 391 -7.71 3.13 26.37
C ASN A 391 -7.31 4.39 25.59
N GLY A 392 -8.10 4.74 24.58
CA GLY A 392 -7.85 5.93 23.76
C GLY A 392 -6.81 5.74 22.65
N ASP A 393 -6.48 4.50 22.24
CA ASP A 393 -5.53 4.26 21.16
C ASP A 393 -6.08 4.73 19.80
N ARG A 394 -5.50 5.84 19.32
CA ARG A 394 -5.88 6.52 18.07
C ARG A 394 -5.32 5.82 16.83
N TYR A 395 -5.43 4.49 16.81
CA TYR A 395 -4.94 3.64 15.74
C TYR A 395 -6.05 3.29 14.75
N ILE A 396 -5.73 3.42 13.46
CA ILE A 396 -6.62 3.02 12.36
C ILE A 396 -5.97 1.84 11.67
N GLY A 397 -6.66 0.69 11.70
CA GLY A 397 -6.19 -0.50 11.00
C GLY A 397 -6.36 -0.34 9.49
N CYS A 398 -5.38 -0.73 8.71
CA CYS A 398 -5.36 -0.52 7.26
C CYS A 398 -5.07 -1.83 6.50
N SER A 399 -5.71 -2.03 5.34
CA SER A 399 -5.50 -3.24 4.52
C SER A 399 -4.10 -3.35 3.89
N LYS A 400 -3.39 -2.23 3.87
CA LYS A 400 -2.00 -2.05 3.42
C LYS A 400 -1.43 -0.80 4.10
N ALA A 401 -0.11 -0.65 4.05
CA ALA A 401 0.57 0.56 4.50
C ALA A 401 -0.01 1.81 3.81
N ALA A 402 0.01 2.94 4.49
CA ALA A 402 -0.44 4.21 3.97
C ALA A 402 0.43 4.68 2.79
N CYS A 403 -0.16 5.50 1.92
CA CYS A 403 0.63 6.22 0.94
C CYS A 403 1.40 7.39 1.57
N TYR A 404 2.37 7.93 0.84
CA TYR A 404 3.15 9.08 1.29
C TYR A 404 2.26 10.25 1.73
N CYS A 405 1.18 10.51 0.98
CA CYS A 405 0.28 11.61 1.30
C CYS A 405 -0.53 11.34 2.58
N CYS A 406 -1.04 10.12 2.77
CA CYS A 406 -1.77 9.75 3.98
C CYS A 406 -0.85 9.76 5.20
N HIS A 407 0.39 9.28 5.07
CA HIS A 407 1.38 9.34 6.13
C HIS A 407 1.63 10.78 6.61
N LEU A 408 1.88 11.72 5.69
CA LEU A 408 2.03 13.14 6.02
C LEU A 408 0.75 13.74 6.61
N TYR A 409 -0.41 13.38 6.07
CA TYR A 409 -1.69 13.85 6.57
C TYR A 409 -1.89 13.46 8.04
N PHE A 410 -1.67 12.18 8.38
CA PHE A 410 -1.75 11.65 9.74
C PHE A 410 -0.74 12.34 10.67
N ARG A 411 0.51 12.48 10.22
CA ARG A 411 1.59 13.12 10.99
C ARG A 411 1.25 14.54 11.42
N HIS A 412 0.59 15.31 10.55
CA HIS A 412 0.28 16.72 10.81
C HIS A 412 -1.14 16.96 11.32
N HIS A 413 -1.95 15.91 11.43
CA HIS A 413 -3.35 16.02 11.82
C HIS A 413 -3.51 16.49 13.28
N PRO A 414 -4.43 17.43 13.59
CA PRO A 414 -4.62 17.97 14.94
C PRO A 414 -4.97 16.90 15.99
N LEU A 415 -5.63 15.82 15.57
CA LEU A 415 -5.95 14.68 16.44
C LEU A 415 -4.71 13.88 16.89
N ARG A 416 -3.53 14.08 16.31
CA ARG A 416 -2.30 13.31 16.63
C ARG A 416 -2.56 11.78 16.71
N PRO A 417 -3.10 11.17 15.64
CA PRO A 417 -3.31 9.73 15.60
C PRO A 417 -1.98 8.97 15.64
N VAL A 418 -2.03 7.66 15.85
CA VAL A 418 -0.88 6.81 15.55
C VAL A 418 -0.61 6.90 14.06
N VAL A 419 0.60 7.27 13.68
CA VAL A 419 0.98 7.40 12.27
C VAL A 419 1.14 6.00 11.68
N PRO A 420 0.42 5.66 10.60
CA PRO A 420 0.51 4.34 9.99
C PRO A 420 1.84 4.13 9.29
N ASP A 421 2.22 2.87 9.15
CA ASP A 421 3.28 2.42 8.27
C ASP A 421 3.06 2.98 6.87
N CYS A 422 4.12 3.30 6.13
CA CYS A 422 4.00 3.94 4.83
C CYS A 422 4.81 3.19 3.76
N HIS A 423 4.16 2.88 2.64
CA HIS A 423 4.81 2.31 1.45
C HIS A 423 5.50 3.37 0.58
N ASN A 424 5.47 4.63 1.01
CA ASN A 424 6.17 5.77 0.42
C ASN A 424 5.83 6.12 -1.04
N LYS A 425 4.69 5.64 -1.57
CA LYS A 425 4.27 6.02 -2.93
C LYS A 425 3.46 7.31 -2.92
N VAL A 426 3.72 8.15 -3.91
CA VAL A 426 3.10 9.43 -4.18
C VAL A 426 1.97 9.24 -5.18
N TYR A 427 0.74 9.10 -4.69
CA TYR A 427 -0.43 8.98 -5.57
C TYR A 427 -0.99 10.36 -5.92
N LEU A 428 -0.87 10.78 -7.18
CA LEU A 428 -1.48 12.03 -7.64
C LEU A 428 -3.01 12.05 -7.53
N LYS A 429 -3.66 10.88 -7.52
CA LYS A 429 -5.11 10.78 -7.29
C LYS A 429 -5.51 11.01 -5.83
N TRP A 430 -4.57 11.16 -4.91
CA TRP A 430 -4.87 11.49 -3.52
C TRP A 430 -5.25 12.96 -3.41
N GLY A 431 -6.21 13.29 -2.55
CA GLY A 431 -6.48 14.67 -2.14
C GLY A 431 -7.14 14.74 -0.76
N PRO A 432 -7.11 15.91 -0.09
CA PRO A 432 -7.71 16.09 1.23
C PRO A 432 -9.25 16.10 1.13
N PRO A 433 -9.96 15.92 2.26
CA PRO A 433 -11.41 16.06 2.33
C PRO A 433 -11.90 17.43 1.84
N LEU A 434 -12.99 17.44 1.08
CA LEU A 434 -13.65 18.66 0.62
C LEU A 434 -14.29 19.40 1.80
N LEU A 435 -13.95 20.67 1.97
CA LEU A 435 -14.68 21.58 2.84
C LEU A 435 -15.78 22.30 2.05
N VAL A 436 -17.03 21.93 2.28
CA VAL A 436 -18.18 22.60 1.65
C VAL A 436 -18.22 24.06 2.09
N GLY A 437 -18.28 24.99 1.13
CA GLY A 437 -18.13 26.44 1.39
C GLY A 437 -16.68 26.93 1.44
N GLY A 438 -15.70 26.04 1.32
CA GLY A 438 -14.28 26.35 1.23
C GLY A 438 -13.80 27.17 2.43
N VAL A 439 -13.43 28.42 2.19
CA VAL A 439 -12.89 29.33 3.22
C VAL A 439 -13.90 29.64 4.33
N ALA A 440 -15.21 29.61 4.02
CA ALA A 440 -16.25 29.86 5.01
C ALA A 440 -16.49 28.66 5.95
N HIS A 441 -15.91 27.49 5.65
CA HIS A 441 -16.07 26.31 6.48
C HIS A 441 -15.30 26.47 7.82
N PRO A 442 -15.88 26.13 8.98
CA PRO A 442 -15.22 26.27 10.29
C PRO A 442 -13.85 25.56 10.35
N GLY A 443 -13.73 24.38 9.72
CA GLY A 443 -12.49 23.61 9.65
C GLY A 443 -11.43 24.14 8.67
N PHE A 444 -11.67 25.23 7.94
CA PHE A 444 -10.73 25.74 6.93
C PHE A 444 -9.37 26.09 7.52
N LYS A 445 -9.32 26.76 8.68
CA LYS A 445 -8.06 27.16 9.32
C LYS A 445 -7.22 25.93 9.74
N GLU A 446 -7.88 24.90 10.24
CA GLU A 446 -7.21 23.65 10.64
C GLU A 446 -6.67 22.91 9.42
N GLN A 447 -7.50 22.70 8.39
CA GLN A 447 -7.05 22.05 7.15
C GLN A 447 -5.95 22.87 6.46
N GLN A 448 -6.05 24.20 6.45
CA GLN A 448 -5.00 25.07 5.93
C GLN A 448 -3.68 24.89 6.68
N THR A 449 -3.73 24.83 8.01
CA THR A 449 -2.53 24.62 8.84
C THR A 449 -1.90 23.26 8.57
N LEU A 450 -2.72 22.20 8.50
CA LEU A 450 -2.26 20.85 8.17
C LEU A 450 -1.61 20.80 6.78
N LEU A 451 -2.31 21.32 5.76
CA LEU A 451 -1.82 21.28 4.39
C LEU A 451 -0.57 22.13 4.18
N ASN A 452 -0.36 23.21 4.95
CA ASN A 452 0.89 23.95 4.87
C ASN A 452 2.08 23.14 5.35
N ARG A 453 1.96 22.42 6.48
CA ARG A 453 3.03 21.53 6.97
C ARG A 453 3.26 20.34 6.03
N PHE A 454 2.18 19.79 5.47
CA PHE A 454 2.27 18.80 4.41
C PHE A 454 3.10 19.34 3.23
N ILE A 455 2.78 20.55 2.75
CA ILE A 455 3.48 21.20 1.63
C ILE A 455 4.96 21.41 1.94
N GLU A 456 5.30 21.78 3.18
CA GLU A 456 6.68 21.96 3.62
C GLU A 456 7.49 20.66 3.51
N ASP A 457 6.94 19.53 3.97
CA ASP A 457 7.59 18.21 3.84
C ASP A 457 7.75 17.78 2.38
N VAL A 458 6.69 17.92 1.55
CA VAL A 458 6.77 17.61 0.11
C VAL A 458 7.82 18.45 -0.59
N ARG A 459 7.93 19.74 -0.24
CA ARG A 459 8.95 20.64 -0.79
C ARG A 459 10.34 20.22 -0.36
N LYS A 460 10.53 19.89 0.91
CA LYS A 460 11.82 19.45 1.45
C LYS A 460 12.31 18.21 0.69
N ASP A 461 11.46 17.21 0.54
CA ASP A 461 11.80 15.96 -0.15
C ASP A 461 12.08 16.17 -1.65
N ALA A 462 11.36 17.09 -2.30
CA ALA A 462 11.63 17.46 -3.69
C ALA A 462 12.99 18.18 -3.81
N ILE A 463 13.27 19.14 -2.93
CA ILE A 463 14.51 19.92 -2.91
C ILE A 463 15.71 18.99 -2.72
N GLU A 464 15.65 18.10 -1.74
CA GLU A 464 16.74 17.15 -1.45
C GLU A 464 17.05 16.27 -2.67
N GLN A 465 16.03 15.73 -3.33
CA GLN A 465 16.22 14.92 -4.53
C GLN A 465 16.78 15.71 -5.73
N ILE A 466 16.34 16.97 -5.91
CA ILE A 466 16.88 17.85 -6.97
C ILE A 466 18.35 18.15 -6.71
N ARG A 467 18.73 18.39 -5.46
CA ARG A 467 20.13 18.62 -5.06
C ARG A 467 21.01 17.43 -5.39
N GLU A 468 20.53 16.22 -5.08
CA GLU A 468 21.23 14.96 -5.38
C GLU A 468 21.28 14.60 -6.86
N ARG A 469 20.57 15.35 -7.73
CA ARG A 469 20.38 15.01 -9.16
C ARG A 469 19.84 13.60 -9.37
N ARG A 470 19.07 13.09 -8.40
CA ARG A 470 18.54 11.73 -8.44
C ARG A 470 17.25 11.69 -9.24
N GLY A 471 17.28 11.01 -10.38
CA GLY A 471 16.11 10.72 -11.20
C GLY A 471 15.21 9.63 -10.62
N ARG A 472 14.32 9.10 -11.47
CA ARG A 472 13.42 8.00 -11.10
C ARG A 472 14.21 6.73 -10.91
N ARG A 473 13.89 6.00 -9.87
CA ARG A 473 14.55 4.75 -9.53
C ARG A 473 14.06 3.61 -10.43
N PRO A 474 14.92 2.65 -10.79
CA PRO A 474 14.59 1.66 -11.82
C PRO A 474 13.80 0.46 -11.27
N PHE A 475 13.64 0.35 -9.95
CA PHE A 475 13.09 -0.82 -9.27
C PHE A 475 11.59 -0.71 -8.97
N TRP A 476 10.91 -1.85 -8.94
CA TRP A 476 9.50 -1.96 -8.57
C TRP A 476 9.39 -2.27 -7.09
N GLN A 477 8.68 -1.40 -6.37
CA GLN A 477 8.29 -1.59 -4.98
C GLN A 477 6.77 -1.78 -4.93
N PRO A 478 6.28 -2.87 -4.33
CA PRO A 478 4.86 -3.04 -4.09
C PRO A 478 4.36 -2.04 -3.04
N ASP A 479 3.08 -1.67 -3.12
CA ASP A 479 2.40 -0.85 -2.10
C ASP A 479 2.00 -1.67 -0.86
N SER A 480 2.22 -2.97 -0.89
CA SER A 480 1.90 -3.90 0.18
C SER A 480 3.10 -4.78 0.52
N ALA A 481 3.20 -5.19 1.79
CA ALA A 481 4.23 -6.11 2.25
C ALA A 481 3.86 -7.57 1.93
N THR A 482 4.87 -8.38 1.61
CA THR A 482 4.77 -9.85 1.58
C THR A 482 4.71 -10.43 2.98
N ALA A 483 5.40 -9.76 3.92
CA ALA A 483 5.55 -10.12 5.32
C ALA A 483 5.95 -11.59 5.55
N ILE A 484 6.66 -12.24 4.60
CA ILE A 484 7.13 -13.62 4.75
C ILE A 484 8.14 -13.75 5.91
N THR A 485 8.85 -12.68 6.23
CA THR A 485 9.96 -12.61 7.21
C THR A 485 9.80 -11.43 8.17
N GLN A 486 8.75 -11.43 9.02
CA GLN A 486 8.75 -10.52 10.19
C GLN A 486 9.65 -11.11 11.28
N THR A 487 10.72 -10.39 11.63
CA THR A 487 11.69 -10.77 12.67
C THR A 487 11.31 -10.11 14.01
N VAL A 488 11.49 -10.83 15.12
CA VAL A 488 11.28 -10.30 16.48
C VAL A 488 12.48 -9.47 16.89
N ALA A 489 12.27 -8.29 17.48
CA ALA A 489 13.35 -7.46 18.01
C ALA A 489 14.11 -8.24 19.11
N GLY A 490 15.33 -8.70 18.83
CA GLY A 490 16.13 -9.47 19.79
C GLY A 490 17.04 -10.51 19.16
N ASP A 491 16.75 -10.95 17.94
CA ASP A 491 17.71 -11.73 17.15
C ASP A 491 18.70 -10.75 16.50
N ASN A 492 19.92 -10.70 17.05
CA ASN A 492 21.05 -10.01 16.43
C ASN A 492 21.39 -10.67 15.09
N VAL A 493 20.72 -10.24 14.03
CA VAL A 493 21.21 -10.38 12.67
C VAL A 493 21.45 -8.98 12.14
N ASP A 494 22.72 -8.71 11.89
CA ASP A 494 23.24 -7.58 11.14
C ASP A 494 22.70 -7.69 9.70
N ASP A 495 21.50 -7.17 9.45
CA ASP A 495 20.96 -7.03 8.11
C ASP A 495 20.72 -5.54 7.84
N GLY A 496 21.66 -4.98 7.08
CA GLY A 496 21.57 -3.66 6.47
C GLY A 496 20.57 -3.66 5.32
N ASP A 497 19.29 -3.86 5.60
CA ASP A 497 18.23 -3.73 4.58
C ASP A 497 17.87 -2.24 4.42
N ARG A 498 18.65 -1.55 3.59
CA ARG A 498 18.27 -0.27 2.96
C ARG A 498 17.49 -0.57 1.68
N ASP A 499 16.27 -1.07 1.82
CA ASP A 499 15.39 -1.26 0.67
C ASP A 499 14.85 0.09 0.21
N ASN A 500 15.16 0.43 -1.03
CA ASN A 500 14.82 1.67 -1.70
C ASN A 500 14.15 1.24 -3.03
N ASP A 501 12.92 1.73 -3.32
CA ASP A 501 12.47 2.24 -4.64
C ASP A 501 11.33 1.50 -5.41
N GLY A 502 10.20 2.20 -5.68
CA GLY A 502 9.10 1.82 -6.63
C GLY A 502 8.94 2.79 -7.82
N ASP A 503 8.05 2.64 -8.81
CA ASP A 503 6.64 2.20 -9.01
C ASP A 503 6.51 1.63 -10.46
N ASP A 504 5.48 0.93 -10.96
CA ASP A 504 4.07 1.29 -11.19
C ASP A 504 3.28 0.01 -11.53
N GLU A 505 2.01 -0.06 -11.12
CA GLU A 505 1.03 -0.94 -11.75
C GLU A 505 0.32 -0.19 -12.87
N ASP A 506 0.77 -0.47 -14.10
CA ASP A 506 0.05 -0.32 -15.37
C ASP A 506 -0.74 1.00 -15.54
N VAL A 507 0.00 2.10 -15.75
CA VAL A 507 -0.51 3.22 -16.55
C VAL A 507 0.00 2.99 -17.97
N GLY A 508 -0.92 2.72 -18.89
CA GLY A 508 -0.63 2.38 -20.27
C GLY A 508 0.33 3.36 -20.94
N GLY A 509 1.49 2.83 -21.34
CA GLY A 509 2.41 3.46 -22.28
C GLY A 509 2.53 2.54 -23.49
N GLY A 510 2.01 3.00 -24.62
CA GLY A 510 2.12 2.30 -25.89
C GLY A 510 3.57 2.12 -26.34
N LEU A 511 3.77 1.09 -27.16
CA LEU A 511 4.99 0.79 -27.90
C LEU A 511 5.76 2.05 -28.32
N LEU A 512 7.00 2.17 -27.87
CA LEU A 512 8.05 2.77 -28.67
C LEU A 512 9.23 1.80 -28.70
N ASN A 513 9.17 0.89 -29.67
CA ASN A 513 10.36 0.23 -30.19
C ASN A 513 11.20 1.30 -30.89
N SER A 514 12.33 1.67 -30.31
CA SER A 514 13.44 2.22 -31.08
C SER A 514 14.65 1.30 -30.87
N ARG A 515 14.92 0.51 -31.92
CA ARG A 515 16.21 -0.15 -32.15
C ARG A 515 17.32 0.89 -32.00
N PHE A 516 18.31 0.58 -31.18
CA PHE A 516 19.67 0.98 -31.45
C PHE A 516 20.52 -0.28 -31.47
N GLU A 517 21.07 -0.52 -32.64
CA GLU A 517 22.02 -1.58 -32.97
C GLU A 517 23.40 -1.23 -32.39
N ASP A 518 24.08 -2.29 -31.95
CA ASP A 518 25.51 -2.56 -31.95
C ASP A 518 26.52 -1.55 -31.38
N GLY A 519 27.22 -2.05 -30.35
CA GLY A 519 28.50 -1.54 -29.86
C GLY A 519 29.24 -2.65 -29.11
N VAL A 520 29.79 -3.61 -29.86
CA VAL A 520 30.76 -4.63 -29.40
C VAL A 520 32.01 -3.94 -28.88
N LEU A 521 32.47 -4.23 -27.65
CA LEU A 521 33.91 -4.29 -27.31
C LEU A 521 34.18 -5.12 -26.03
N HIS A 522 34.86 -6.26 -26.28
CA HIS A 522 35.94 -6.91 -25.53
C HIS A 522 35.75 -7.52 -24.13
N GLU A 523 35.79 -8.85 -24.13
CA GLU A 523 36.25 -9.72 -23.05
C GLU A 523 37.71 -9.43 -22.68
N SER A 524 38.01 -9.46 -21.38
CA SER A 524 39.24 -10.08 -20.88
C SER A 524 39.02 -10.63 -19.46
N SER A 525 39.28 -11.92 -19.33
CA SER A 525 39.24 -12.72 -18.12
C SER A 525 40.41 -12.36 -17.22
N ASN A 526 40.19 -12.30 -15.90
CA ASN A 526 41.22 -12.79 -14.99
C ASN A 526 40.61 -13.36 -13.70
N SER A 527 41.07 -14.57 -13.41
CA SER A 527 40.83 -15.41 -12.26
C SER A 527 41.37 -14.80 -10.96
N GLY A 528 40.59 -14.89 -9.88
CA GLY A 528 41.03 -14.60 -8.52
C GLY A 528 40.40 -15.62 -7.57
N ASP A 529 41.23 -16.54 -7.13
CA ASP A 529 40.96 -17.59 -6.15
C ASP A 529 40.72 -17.00 -4.75
N GLY A 530 39.84 -17.61 -3.96
CA GLY A 530 39.38 -17.06 -2.69
C GLY A 530 38.54 -18.05 -1.89
N THR A 531 39.21 -19.05 -1.35
CA THR A 531 38.69 -20.01 -0.37
C THR A 531 38.30 -19.30 0.93
N ILE A 532 37.05 -19.40 1.39
CA ILE A 532 36.69 -19.22 2.80
C ILE A 532 35.78 -20.36 3.29
N SER A 533 36.27 -20.91 4.40
CA SER A 533 35.83 -22.00 5.27
C SER A 533 34.33 -22.18 5.52
N ALA A 534 33.97 -23.46 5.67
CA ALA A 534 32.79 -23.95 6.35
C ALA A 534 32.61 -23.36 7.76
N VAL A 535 31.36 -23.08 8.12
CA VAL A 535 30.88 -22.98 9.51
C VAL A 535 29.58 -23.76 9.61
N SER A 536 29.56 -24.69 10.56
CA SER A 536 28.46 -25.60 10.90
C SER A 536 27.36 -24.90 11.70
N GLU A 537 26.15 -25.48 11.61
CA GLU A 537 25.12 -25.62 12.65
C GLU A 537 24.86 -24.43 13.62
N LYS A 538 23.65 -23.86 13.55
CA LYS A 538 22.65 -23.96 14.63
C LYS A 538 21.33 -23.25 14.30
N THR A 539 20.27 -24.05 14.37
CA THR A 539 18.97 -23.79 15.00
C THR A 539 18.40 -22.37 14.95
N TYR A 540 17.34 -22.14 14.16
CA TYR A 540 16.38 -21.07 14.46
C TYR A 540 14.92 -21.53 14.27
N MET A 541 14.23 -21.51 15.41
CA MET A 541 12.85 -21.92 15.63
C MET A 541 11.89 -20.89 15.05
N SER A 542 10.81 -21.35 14.43
CA SER A 542 9.87 -20.48 13.72
C SER A 542 8.43 -20.81 14.08
N VAL A 543 7.77 -19.89 14.79
CA VAL A 543 6.30 -19.72 14.96
C VAL A 543 5.52 -20.86 15.63
N ASP A 544 5.97 -22.11 15.61
CA ASP A 544 5.38 -23.20 16.41
C ASP A 544 5.55 -23.00 17.92
N VAL A 545 6.45 -22.10 18.34
CA VAL A 545 6.63 -21.72 19.75
C VAL A 545 5.51 -20.81 20.25
N MET A 546 4.77 -20.10 19.39
CA MET A 546 3.62 -19.31 19.88
C MET A 546 2.48 -20.20 20.34
N ILE A 547 2.31 -21.37 19.70
CA ILE A 547 1.32 -22.38 20.12
C ILE A 547 1.84 -23.22 21.31
N ARG A 548 3.17 -23.38 21.47
CA ARG A 548 3.75 -24.14 22.59
C ARG A 548 4.03 -23.30 23.86
N SER A 549 4.19 -21.99 23.75
CA SER A 549 4.45 -21.12 24.91
C SER A 549 3.19 -20.78 25.70
N LEU A 550 2.00 -21.03 25.14
CA LEU A 550 0.71 -20.88 25.84
C LEU A 550 0.34 -22.12 26.68
N VAL A 551 1.13 -23.20 26.63
CA VAL A 551 0.88 -24.44 27.38
C VAL A 551 1.83 -24.62 28.58
N SER A 552 2.85 -23.75 28.74
CA SER A 552 3.85 -23.86 29.82
C SER A 552 3.75 -22.80 30.93
N LEU A 553 2.70 -21.97 30.96
CA LEU A 553 2.49 -20.98 32.03
C LEU A 553 1.42 -21.35 33.06
N ASP A 554 0.79 -22.53 32.95
CA ASP A 554 -0.25 -23.01 33.87
C ASP A 554 0.14 -24.27 34.69
N LEU A 555 1.45 -24.55 34.85
CA LEU A 555 1.94 -25.68 35.66
C LEU A 555 2.89 -25.30 36.81
N ASN A 556 2.88 -24.05 37.27
CA ASN A 556 3.65 -23.62 38.46
C ASN A 556 2.84 -22.72 39.41
N SER A 557 1.57 -23.04 39.62
CA SER A 557 0.75 -22.53 40.73
C SER A 557 0.43 -23.70 41.67
N ASP A 558 1.44 -24.20 42.38
CA ASP A 558 1.30 -24.90 43.67
C ASP A 558 2.71 -25.16 44.23
N ARG A 559 3.26 -24.16 44.92
CA ARG A 559 4.30 -24.28 45.95
C ARG A 559 4.18 -23.16 46.97
#